data_AF-L0HBJ6-F1
#
_entry.id   AF-L0HBJ6-F1
#
_cell.length_a   1.000
_cell.length_b   1.000
_cell.length_c   1.000
_cell.angle_alpha   90.00
_cell.angle_beta   90.00
_cell.angle_gamma   90.00
#
_symmetry.space_group_name_H-M   'P 1'
#
loop_
_entity.id
_entity.type
_entity.pdbx_description
1 polymer ?
#
loop_
_entity_poly.entity_id
_entity_poly.type
_entity_poly.pdbx_seq_one_letter_code
_entity_poly.pdbx_strand_id
1 'polypeptide(L)'
;MADEEYRLLPATKGRVQCLPEKKQPLENCGFCIHCREFRVGNTFVKSPSLAYCMKCRVTEQVDYTKADAVRCADRKGEGFHSITNIIS
;
A
#
# COMPACT_ATOMS: atom_id res chain seq x y z
N MET A 1 -9.22 1.92 19.62
CA MET A 1 -9.76 2.16 18.26
C MET A 1 -9.14 1.11 17.37
N ALA A 2 -9.97 0.40 16.60
CA ALA A 2 -9.79 -0.95 16.09
C ALA A 2 -8.34 -1.37 15.80
N ASP A 3 -7.96 -2.49 16.39
CA ASP A 3 -6.84 -3.34 15.94
C ASP A 3 -7.19 -3.80 14.51
N GLU A 4 -7.03 -2.89 13.55
CA GLU A 4 -7.15 -3.22 12.14
C GLU A 4 -5.95 -4.11 11.83
N GLU A 5 -6.17 -5.43 11.82
CA GLU A 5 -5.17 -6.43 11.40
C GLU A 5 -4.66 -6.07 9.99
N TYR A 6 -3.59 -5.29 9.96
CA TYR A 6 -2.90 -4.92 8.74
C TYR A 6 -1.97 -6.06 8.34
N ARG A 7 -2.11 -6.51 7.09
CA ARG A 7 -1.19 -7.47 6.51
C ARG A 7 0.09 -6.74 6.09
N LEU A 8 1.22 -7.14 6.67
CA LEU A 8 2.54 -6.64 6.28
C LEU A 8 3.10 -7.52 5.17
N LEU A 9 3.24 -6.95 3.97
CA LEU A 9 3.82 -7.64 2.82
C LEU A 9 5.27 -7.18 2.63
N PRO A 10 6.25 -8.09 2.62
CA PRO A 10 7.63 -7.73 2.33
C PRO A 10 7.77 -7.30 0.87
N ALA A 11 8.57 -6.26 0.66
CA ALA A 11 8.94 -5.76 -0.64
C ALA A 11 10.43 -6.01 -0.88
N THR A 12 10.79 -6.31 -2.12
CA THR A 12 12.19 -6.55 -2.50
C THR A 12 12.42 -5.96 -3.87
N LYS A 13 13.43 -5.08 -3.99
CA LYS A 13 13.77 -4.37 -5.23
C LYS A 13 12.57 -3.66 -5.86
N GLY A 14 11.82 -2.90 -5.05
CA GLY A 14 10.66 -2.13 -5.53
C GLY A 14 9.43 -2.96 -5.91
N ARG A 15 9.39 -4.25 -5.55
CA ARG A 15 8.30 -5.17 -5.90
C ARG A 15 7.74 -5.89 -4.69
N VAL A 16 6.44 -6.17 -4.72
CA VAL A 16 5.73 -6.88 -3.66
C VAL A 16 4.95 -8.07 -4.23
N GLN A 17 4.90 -9.18 -3.49
CA GLN A 17 4.06 -10.33 -3.80
C GLN A 17 2.67 -10.14 -3.15
N CYS A 18 1.83 -9.30 -3.75
CA CYS A 18 0.46 -9.07 -3.27
C CYS A 18 -0.50 -10.16 -3.76
N LEU A 19 -0.39 -10.52 -5.05
CA LEU A 19 -1.16 -11.60 -5.68
C LEU A 19 -0.35 -12.91 -5.62
N PRO A 20 -0.99 -14.09 -5.54
CA PRO A 20 -0.28 -15.37 -5.48
C PRO A 20 0.57 -15.63 -6.73
N GLU A 21 0.07 -15.23 -7.90
CA GLU A 21 0.66 -15.60 -9.18
C GLU A 21 1.73 -14.61 -9.68
N LYS A 22 1.74 -13.37 -9.16
CA LYS A 22 2.56 -12.30 -9.74
C LYS A 22 3.03 -11.27 -8.72
N LYS A 23 4.31 -10.89 -8.83
CA LYS A 23 4.87 -9.71 -8.16
C LYS A 23 4.48 -8.44 -8.91
N GLN A 24 4.06 -7.44 -8.17
CA GLN A 24 3.70 -6.12 -8.70
C GLN A 24 4.71 -5.06 -8.26
N PRO A 25 4.92 -4.00 -9.05
CA PRO A 25 5.69 -2.85 -8.60
C PRO A 25 5.00 -2.18 -7.41
N LEU A 26 5.78 -1.67 -6.45
CA LEU A 26 5.26 -0.99 -5.26
C LEU A 26 4.48 0.28 -5.60
N GLU A 27 4.79 0.92 -6.73
CA GLU A 27 4.03 2.06 -7.26
C GLU A 27 2.53 1.74 -7.38
N ASN A 28 2.19 0.50 -7.79
CA ASN A 28 0.80 0.08 -7.87
C ASN A 28 0.13 0.11 -6.49
N CYS A 29 0.83 -0.27 -5.42
CA CYS A 29 0.27 -0.19 -4.07
C CYS A 29 -0.11 1.24 -3.69
N GLY A 30 0.60 2.25 -4.21
CA GLY A 30 0.25 3.67 -4.02
C GLY A 30 -1.10 4.07 -4.61
N PHE A 31 -1.68 3.23 -5.48
CA PHE A 31 -3.02 3.39 -6.05
C PHE A 31 -4.00 2.33 -5.54
N CYS A 32 -3.61 1.48 -4.59
CA CYS A 32 -4.48 0.43 -4.06
C CYS A 32 -5.34 0.95 -2.91
N ILE A 33 -6.65 0.66 -2.92
CA ILE A 33 -7.58 1.05 -1.85
C ILE A 33 -7.22 0.45 -0.48
N HIS A 34 -6.58 -0.72 -0.49
CA HIS A 34 -6.16 -1.41 0.73
C HIS A 34 -4.82 -0.90 1.26
N CYS A 35 -4.00 -0.21 0.47
CA CYS A 35 -2.69 0.24 0.94
C CYS A 35 -2.85 1.37 1.96
N ARG A 36 -2.13 1.26 3.10
CA ARG A 36 -2.17 2.24 4.18
C ARG A 36 -0.83 2.92 4.39
N GLU A 37 0.24 2.15 4.43
CA GLU A 37 1.59 2.64 4.75
C GLU A 37 2.65 1.83 4.02
N PHE A 38 3.77 2.47 3.74
CA PHE A 38 5.00 1.84 3.25
C PHE A 38 6.05 1.90 4.35
N ARG A 39 6.75 0.80 4.57
CA ARG A 39 7.94 0.81 5.42
C ARG A 39 9.14 1.21 4.56
N VAL A 40 9.79 2.30 4.93
CA VAL A 40 11.02 2.79 4.31
C VAL A 40 12.09 2.79 5.39
N GLY A 41 12.89 1.72 5.43
CA GLY A 41 13.85 1.49 6.51
C GLY A 41 13.12 1.16 7.81
N ASN A 42 13.31 1.99 8.85
CA ASN A 42 12.68 1.78 10.16
C ASN A 42 11.39 2.60 10.37
N THR A 43 10.93 3.33 9.35
CA THR A 43 9.80 4.25 9.45
C THR A 43 8.66 3.85 8.54
N PHE A 44 7.42 4.05 9.00
CA PHE A 44 6.23 3.92 8.17
C PHE A 44 5.82 5.29 7.62
N VAL A 45 5.70 5.37 6.30
CA VAL A 45 5.24 6.55 5.56
C VAL A 45 3.84 6.23 5.03
N LYS A 46 2.90 7.16 5.20
CA LYS A 46 1.52 6.91 4.76
C LYS A 46 1.43 6.80 3.24
N SER A 47 0.52 5.96 2.78
CA SER A 47 0.31 5.69 1.36
C SER A 47 -0.31 6.89 0.64
N PRO A 48 0.15 7.21 -0.59
CA PRO A 48 -0.51 8.21 -1.44
C PRO A 48 -1.92 7.80 -1.87
N SER A 49 -2.31 6.52 -1.73
CA SER A 49 -3.70 6.09 -1.95
C SER A 49 -4.68 6.78 -0.98
N LEU A 50 -4.18 7.33 0.12
CA LEU A 50 -4.95 8.10 1.10
C LEU A 50 -5.07 9.59 0.75
N ALA A 51 -4.53 10.06 -0.38
CA ALA A 51 -4.63 11.45 -0.80
C ALA A 51 -6.09 11.93 -0.92
N TYR A 52 -6.97 11.07 -1.44
CA TYR A 52 -8.40 11.34 -1.59
C TYR A 52 -9.23 10.94 -0.37
N CYS A 53 -8.62 10.40 0.68
CA CYS A 53 -9.32 10.07 1.91
C CYS A 53 -9.71 11.37 2.63
N MET A 54 -11.02 11.65 2.75
CA MET A 54 -11.50 12.88 3.39
C MET A 54 -11.05 13.04 4.84
N LYS A 55 -10.78 11.92 5.53
CA LYS A 55 -10.30 11.87 6.92
C LYS A 55 -8.78 12.05 7.04
N CYS A 56 -8.00 11.44 6.15
CA CYS A 56 -6.53 11.40 6.27
C CYS A 56 -5.81 12.47 5.44
N ARG A 57 -6.26 12.73 4.19
CA ARG A 57 -5.71 13.71 3.24
C ARG A 57 -4.18 13.72 3.16
N VAL A 58 -3.58 12.56 2.91
CA VAL A 58 -2.11 12.39 2.91
C VAL A 58 -1.53 12.91 1.60
N THR A 59 -0.52 13.77 1.70
CA THR A 59 0.24 14.30 0.55
C THR A 59 1.71 13.87 0.57
N GLU A 60 2.06 12.91 1.42
CA GLU A 60 3.42 12.39 1.55
C GLU A 60 3.84 11.62 0.30
N GLN A 61 5.10 11.81 -0.11
CA GLN A 61 5.71 11.04 -1.18
C GLN A 61 6.49 9.85 -0.61
N VAL A 62 6.31 8.68 -1.21
CA VAL A 62 6.99 7.45 -0.82
C VAL A 62 8.14 7.18 -1.79
N ASP A 63 9.34 6.98 -1.26
CA ASP A 63 10.48 6.48 -2.03
C ASP A 63 10.37 4.95 -2.20
N TYR A 64 9.70 4.52 -3.27
CA TYR A 64 9.46 3.09 -3.54
C TYR A 64 10.74 2.27 -3.72
N THR A 65 11.87 2.90 -4.04
CA THR A 65 13.15 2.21 -4.22
C THR A 65 13.76 1.77 -2.89
N LYS A 66 13.45 2.51 -1.82
CA LYS A 66 13.91 2.23 -0.46
C LYS A 66 12.87 1.51 0.40
N ALA A 67 11.64 1.39 -0.10
CA ALA A 67 10.58 0.71 0.61
C ALA A 67 10.84 -0.81 0.65
N ASP A 68 10.85 -1.37 1.86
CA ASP A 68 11.14 -2.77 2.13
C ASP A 68 9.90 -3.57 2.57
N ALA A 69 8.79 -2.88 2.87
CA ALA A 69 7.49 -3.52 3.10
C ALA A 69 6.33 -2.56 2.83
N VAL A 70 5.12 -3.12 2.72
CA VAL A 70 3.86 -2.38 2.63
C VAL A 70 2.84 -2.95 3.62
N ARG A 71 2.12 -2.08 4.31
CA ARG A 71 0.98 -2.42 5.17
C ARG A 71 -0.31 -2.23 4.40
N CYS A 72 -1.10 -3.29 4.36
CA CYS A 72 -2.38 -3.34 3.67
C CYS A 72 -3.51 -3.66 4.65
N ALA A 73 -4.66 -3.02 4.46
CA ALA A 73 -5.93 -3.34 5.13
C ALA A 73 -6.66 -4.55 4.50
N ASP A 74 -6.03 -5.19 3.51
CA ASP A 74 -6.49 -6.45 2.92
C ASP A 74 -6.30 -7.58 3.92
N ARG A 75 -7.41 -8.14 4.42
CA ARG A 75 -7.42 -9.19 5.43
C ARG A 75 -7.40 -10.61 4.85
N LYS A 76 -7.82 -10.77 3.58
CA LYS A 76 -8.09 -12.10 2.99
C LYS A 76 -7.24 -12.42 1.76
N GLY A 77 -6.35 -11.54 1.34
CA GLY A 77 -5.65 -11.73 0.07
C GLY A 77 -6.54 -11.37 -1.12
N GLU A 78 -7.44 -10.39 -0.95
CA GLU A 78 -8.33 -9.86 -1.98
C GLU A 78 -7.54 -9.28 -3.18
N GLY A 79 -6.27 -8.96 -2.95
CA GLY A 79 -5.33 -8.57 -3.98
C GLY A 79 -5.30 -7.08 -4.26
N PHE A 80 -4.89 -6.72 -5.47
CA PHE A 80 -4.74 -5.33 -5.88
C PHE A 80 -6.05 -4.77 -6.44
N HIS A 81 -6.54 -3.68 -5.83
CA HIS A 81 -7.75 -2.95 -6.24
C HIS A 81 -7.43 -1.47 -6.44
N SER A 82 -7.36 -1.05 -7.70
CA SER A 82 -7.00 0.33 -8.04
C SER A 82 -8.12 1.31 -7.68
N ILE A 83 -7.79 2.38 -6.97
CA ILE A 83 -8.72 3.49 -6.70
C ILE A 83 -9.15 4.20 -7.98
N THR A 84 -8.34 4.13 -9.06
CA THR A 84 -8.66 4.79 -10.34
C THR A 84 -9.87 4.17 -11.03
N ASN A 85 -10.19 2.89 -10.78
CA ASN A 85 -11.37 2.23 -11.33
C ASN A 85 -12.67 2.59 -10.58
N ILE A 86 -12.59 3.23 -9.42
CA ILE A 86 -13.75 3.61 -8.60
C ILE A 86 -14.33 4.97 -9.05
N ILE A 87 -13.58 5.72 -9.85
CA ILE A 87 -13.95 7.07 -10.32
C ILE A 87 -14.39 7.07 -11.81
N SER A 88 -14.67 5.90 -12.40
CA SER A 88 -15.24 5.78 -13.76
C SER A 88 -16.75 5.58 -13.74
#